data_AF-A0A4Q0VHU8-F1
#
_entry.id   AF-A0A4Q0VHU8-F1
#
_cell.length_a   1.000
_cell.length_b   1.000
_cell.length_c   1.000
_cell.angle_alpha   90.00
_cell.angle_beta   90.00
_cell.angle_gamma   90.00
#
_symmetry.space_group_name_H-M   'P 1'
#
loop_
_entity.id
_entity.type
_entity.pdbx_description
1 polymer ?
#
loop_
_entity_poly.entity_id
_entity_poly.type
_entity_poly.pdbx_seq_one_letter_code
_entity_poly.pdbx_strand_id
1 'polypeptide(L)' 'MNYTYPQLVSVLPNALVVTDRFRIVSTATKAFNATRVRIMKRYGTTTPKYKSLKRYWKLLLKPNEHLRLL' A
#
# COMPACT_ATOMS: atom_id res chain seq x y z
N MET A 1 7.08 -7.69 -0.50
CA MET A 1 6.59 -9.08 -0.59
C MET A 1 7.84 -9.92 -0.79
N ASN A 2 8.20 -10.77 0.17
CA ASN A 2 9.20 -11.81 -0.09
C ASN A 2 8.54 -12.76 -1.09
N TYR A 3 8.81 -12.54 -2.38
CA TYR A 3 8.08 -13.09 -3.50
C TYR A 3 8.59 -14.49 -3.81
N THR A 4 8.42 -15.41 -2.85
CA THR A 4 8.86 -16.80 -2.97
C THR A 4 7.71 -17.75 -3.34
N TYR A 5 6.46 -17.33 -3.16
CA TYR A 5 5.30 -18.17 -3.41
C TYR A 5 5.21 -18.72 -4.84
N PRO A 6 5.47 -17.93 -5.91
CA PRO A 6 5.41 -18.47 -7.26
C PRO A 6 6.51 -19.51 -7.56
N GLN A 7 7.69 -19.36 -6.95
CA GLN A 7 8.75 -20.37 -7.06
C GLN A 7 8.44 -21.61 -6.22
N LEU A 8 7.65 -21.48 -5.15
CA LEU A 8 7.21 -22.60 -4.33
C LEU A 8 6.12 -23.43 -5.04
N VAL A 9 5.31 -22.80 -5.89
CA VAL A 9 4.30 -23.49 -6.70
C VAL A 9 4.94 -24.42 -7.74
N SER A 10 6.13 -24.08 -8.25
CA SER A 10 6.79 -24.94 -9.25
C SER A 10 7.32 -26.26 -8.68
N VAL A 11 7.45 -26.39 -7.36
CA VAL A 11 7.89 -27.63 -6.68
C VAL A 11 6.75 -28.39 -5.99
N LEU A 12 5.54 -27.82 -5.96
CA LEU A 12 4.36 -28.42 -5.35
C LEU A 12 3.30 -28.67 -6.42
N PRO A 13 3.22 -29.89 -6.99
CA PRO A 13 2.19 -30.20 -7.97
C PRO A 13 0.80 -30.00 -7.34
N ASN A 14 -0.04 -29.18 -7.99
CA ASN A 14 -1.40 -28.78 -7.57
C ASN A 14 -1.52 -27.68 -6.50
N ALA A 15 -0.44 -26.97 -6.11
CA ALA A 15 -0.55 -25.88 -5.16
C ALA A 15 -1.24 -24.63 -5.77
N LEU A 16 -2.28 -24.14 -5.08
CA LEU A 16 -2.96 -22.87 -5.42
C LEU A 16 -2.51 -21.76 -4.46
N VAL A 17 -2.04 -20.64 -5.00
CA VAL A 17 -1.73 -19.46 -4.18
C VAL A 17 -3.01 -18.72 -3.85
N VAL A 18 -3.54 -18.95 -2.64
CA VAL A 18 -4.65 -18.16 -2.12
C VAL A 18 -4.10 -16.91 -1.42
N THR A 19 -4.54 -15.74 -1.88
CA THR A 19 -4.24 -14.47 -1.20
C THR A 19 -5.50 -14.01 -0.48
N ASP A 20 -5.44 -13.96 0.86
CA ASP A 20 -6.55 -13.45 1.65
C ASP A 20 -6.72 -11.93 1.49
N ARG A 21 -7.95 -11.46 1.73
CA ARG A 21 -8.32 -10.05 1.60
C ARG A 21 -7.45 -9.13 2.46
N PHE A 22 -7.03 -9.58 3.64
CA PHE A 22 -6.17 -8.79 4.52
C PHE A 22 -4.76 -8.64 3.94
N ARG A 23 -4.19 -9.70 3.36
CA ARG A 23 -2.90 -9.64 2.66
C ARG A 23 -2.94 -8.75 1.42
N ILE A 24 -4.05 -8.72 0.68
CA ILE A 24 -4.23 -7.78 -0.44
C ILE A 24 -4.19 -6.34 0.07
N VAL A 25 -5.01 -6.01 1.07
CA VAL A 25 -5.07 -4.65 1.65
C VAL A 25 -3.72 -4.24 2.23
N SER A 26 -3.09 -5.11 3.02
CA SER A 26 -1.78 -4.85 3.63
C SER A 26 -0.68 -4.61 2.58
N THR A 27 -0.66 -5.42 1.52
CA THR A 27 0.32 -5.28 0.43
C THR A 27 0.13 -3.96 -0.30
N ALA A 28 -1.13 -3.61 -0.64
CA ALA A 28 -1.46 -2.33 -1.26
C ALA A 28 -1.05 -1.14 -0.37
N THR A 29 -1.38 -1.18 0.92
CA THR A 29 -1.00 -0.14 1.89
C THR A 29 0.52 0.04 1.97
N LYS A 30 1.29 -1.05 2.02
CA LYS A 30 2.76 -1.00 2.07
C LYS A 30 3.33 -0.38 0.79
N ALA A 31 2.88 -0.83 -0.38
CA ALA A 31 3.31 -0.30 -1.67
C ALA A 31 2.99 1.19 -1.83
N PHE A 32 1.79 1.60 -1.39
CA PHE A 32 1.38 3.00 -1.36
C PHE A 32 2.28 3.83 -0.44
N ASN A 33 2.52 3.38 0.79
CA ASN A 33 3.36 4.10 1.74
C ASN A 33 4.79 4.27 1.23
N ALA A 34 5.38 3.23 0.64
CA ALA A 34 6.71 3.31 0.04
C ALA A 34 6.74 4.33 -1.12
N THR A 35 5.74 4.28 -2.01
CA THR A 35 5.62 5.21 -3.13
C THR A 35 5.41 6.65 -2.67
N ARG A 36 4.56 6.87 -1.67
CA ARG A 36 4.32 8.18 -1.04
C ARG A 36 5.61 8.76 -0.50
N VAL A 37 6.37 8.01 0.30
CA VAL A 37 7.65 8.47 0.86
C VAL A 37 8.65 8.78 -0.25
N ARG A 38 8.76 7.93 -1.26
CA ARG A 38 9.62 8.15 -2.43
C ARG A 38 9.28 9.45 -3.16
N ILE A 39 8.01 9.73 -3.36
CA ILE A 39 7.54 10.98 -4.00
C ILE A 39 7.75 12.18 -3.07
N MET A 40 7.45 12.06 -1.78
CA MET A 40 7.65 13.13 -0.80
C MET A 40 9.10 13.59 -0.73
N LYS A 41 10.07 12.66 -0.78
CA LYS A 41 11.50 12.99 -0.78
C LYS A 41 11.95 13.81 -1.99
N ARG A 42 11.16 13.86 -3.07
CA ARG A 42 11.42 14.70 -4.24
C ARG A 42 10.97 16.16 -4.06
N TYR A 43 10.23 16.45 -2.99
CA TYR A 43 9.71 17.78 -2.68
C TYR A 43 10.36 18.36 -1.42
N GLY A 44 10.54 19.68 -1.38
CA GLY A 44 10.93 20.37 -0.15
C GLY A 44 9.84 20.27 0.93
N THR A 45 10.23 20.18 2.20
CA THR A 45 9.33 19.96 3.34
C THR A 45 8.30 21.09 3.54
N THR A 46 8.60 22.28 3.06
CA THR A 46 7.73 23.47 3.12
C THR A 46 6.70 23.51 1.99
N THR A 47 6.90 22.74 0.91
CA THR A 47 6.04 22.79 -0.27
C THR A 47 4.62 22.28 0.02
N PRO A 48 3.59 22.86 -0.64
CA PRO A 48 2.22 22.36 -0.50
C PRO A 48 2.10 20.87 -0.85
N LYS A 49 2.84 20.40 -1.87
CA LYS A 49 2.83 18.99 -2.29
C LYS A 49 3.31 18.05 -1.19
N TYR A 50 4.42 18.37 -0.52
CA TYR A 50 4.91 17.60 0.62
C TYR A 50 3.88 17.59 1.76
N LYS A 51 3.33 18.76 2.11
CA LYS A 51 2.35 18.90 3.19
C LYS A 51 1.07 18.10 2.92
N SER A 52 0.55 18.12 1.69
CA SER A 52 -0.62 17.33 1.29
C SER A 52 -0.34 15.83 1.42
N LEU A 53 0.76 15.34 0.86
CA LEU A 53 1.16 13.93 0.98
C LEU A 53 1.40 13.50 2.43
N LYS A 54 1.91 14.40 3.29
CA LYS A 54 2.11 14.15 4.72
C LYS A 54 0.81 14.20 5.52
N ARG A 55 -0.15 15.06 5.18
CA ARG A 55 -1.40 15.22 5.92
C ARG A 55 -2.40 14.11 5.61
N TYR A 56 -2.52 13.75 4.34
CA TYR A 56 -3.64 12.95 3.85
C TYR A 56 -3.34 11.45 3.69
N TRP A 57 -2.13 10.98 4.03
CA TRP A 57 -1.75 9.58 3.81
C TRP A 57 -2.63 8.54 4.52
N LYS A 58 -3.26 8.91 5.65
CA LYS A 58 -4.19 8.03 6.38
C LYS A 58 -5.61 8.01 5.80
N LEU A 59 -5.95 8.90 4.86
CA LEU A 59 -7.30 8.92 4.28
C LEU A 59 -7.64 7.59 3.60
N LEU A 60 -6.67 6.97 2.93
CA LEU A 60 -6.85 5.66 2.28
C LEU A 60 -7.03 4.50 3.27
N LEU A 61 -6.77 4.72 4.56
CA LEU A 61 -6.97 3.74 5.62
C LEU A 61 -8.22 4.03 6.45
N LYS A 62 -8.93 5.13 6.18
CA LYS A 62 -10.18 5.42 6.88
C LYS A 62 -11.29 4.54 6.29
N PRO A 63 -12.14 3.96 7.15
CA PRO A 63 -13.41 3.38 6.70
C PRO A 63 -14.22 4.41 5.92
N ASN A 64 -14.95 3.95 4.91
CA ASN A 64 -15.71 4.84 4.03
C ASN A 64 -16.74 5.68 4.80
N GLU A 65 -17.35 5.10 5.83
CA GLU A 65 -18.30 5.78 6.73
C GLU A 65 -17.67 6.95 7.52
N HIS A 66 -16.34 7.00 7.63
CA HIS A 66 -15.59 8.06 8.32
C HIS A 66 -14.91 9.04 7.36
N LEU A 67 -15.09 8.84 6.04
CA LEU A 67 -14.72 9.81 5.02
C LEU A 67 -15.87 10.80 4.89
N ARG A 68 -15.73 11.98 5.50
CA ARG A 68 -16.59 13.14 5.21
C ARG A 68 -16.29 13.62 3.79
N LEU A 69 -16.87 12.95 2.82
CA LEU A 69 -16.93 13.36 1.43
C LEU A 69 -18.43 13.53 1.14
N LEU A 70 -18.89 14.79 1.27
CA LEU A 70 -20.28 15.24 1.40
C LEU A 70 -20.81 15.19 2.83
#